data_AF-U9VU60-F1
#
_entry.id   AF-U9VU60-F1
#
_cell.length_a   1.000
_cell.length_b   1.000
_cell.length_c   1.000
_cell.angle_alpha   90.00
_cell.angle_beta   90.00
_cell.angle_gamma   90.00
#
_symmetry.space_group_name_H-M   'P 1'
#
loop_
_entity.id
_entity.type
_entity.pdbx_description
1 polymer ?
#
loop_
_entity_poly.entity_id
_entity_poly.type
_entity_poly.pdbx_seq_one_letter_code
_entity_poly.pdbx_strand_id
1 'polypeptide(L)'
;MKLTYRGVEYDHNPPMLEVSESDILCKYRGRTHHYNYVRHMPFPQPQVALTYRGATYQTNRHGERQTVAQAEPKSVFSAFQRKLAELTPLMDERRQLLREAARSHSESIQRSLEHRIAVAREQGNASLLQQLEDELRQMA
;
A
#
# COMPACT_ATOMS: atom_id res chain seq x y z
N MET A 1 -20.19 12.82 -32.27
CA MET A 1 -19.50 11.52 -32.10
C MET A 1 -18.89 11.53 -30.71
N LYS A 2 -19.39 10.72 -29.77
CA LYS A 2 -18.82 10.63 -28.41
C LYS A 2 -17.59 9.72 -28.42
N LEU A 3 -16.62 9.98 -27.56
CA LEU A 3 -15.47 9.09 -27.41
C LEU A 3 -15.82 7.97 -26.43
N THR A 4 -15.29 6.77 -26.67
CA THR A 4 -15.49 5.60 -25.83
C THR A 4 -14.16 5.14 -25.24
N TYR A 5 -14.09 5.07 -23.90
CA TYR A 5 -12.96 4.48 -23.20
C TYR A 5 -13.48 3.42 -22.24
N ARG A 6 -12.98 2.18 -22.38
CA ARG A 6 -13.40 1.01 -21.59
C ARG A 6 -14.93 0.78 -21.55
N GLY A 7 -15.61 1.01 -22.68
CA GLY A 7 -17.06 0.81 -22.80
C GLY A 7 -17.92 1.92 -22.19
N VAL A 8 -17.30 2.98 -21.64
CA VAL A 8 -18.02 4.17 -21.15
C VAL A 8 -17.87 5.29 -22.17
N GLU A 9 -18.99 5.87 -22.57
CA GLU A 9 -19.03 7.06 -23.42
C GLU A 9 -18.70 8.31 -22.60
N TYR A 10 -17.83 9.16 -23.12
CA TYR A 10 -17.53 10.44 -22.52
C TYR A 10 -17.45 11.55 -23.57
N ASP A 11 -17.84 12.75 -23.12
CA ASP A 11 -17.74 13.96 -23.91
C ASP A 11 -16.31 14.51 -23.77
N HIS A 12 -15.62 14.64 -24.89
CA HIS A 12 -14.27 15.18 -24.91
C HIS A 12 -14.32 16.70 -24.84
N ASN A 13 -14.04 17.27 -23.67
CA ASN A 13 -13.91 18.71 -23.47
C ASN A 13 -12.49 19.06 -23.02
N PRO A 14 -11.51 19.14 -23.93
CA PRO A 14 -10.14 19.47 -23.58
C PRO A 14 -10.08 20.93 -23.06
N PRO A 15 -9.31 21.21 -22.00
CA PRO A 15 -9.17 22.57 -21.50
C PRO A 15 -8.47 23.44 -22.56
N MET A 16 -8.94 24.67 -22.73
CA MET A 16 -8.22 25.66 -23.53
C MET A 16 -6.97 26.09 -22.75
N LEU A 17 -5.79 25.75 -23.29
CA LEU A 17 -4.50 26.09 -22.69
C LEU A 17 -3.92 27.33 -23.39
N GLU A 18 -3.49 28.30 -22.61
CA GLU A 18 -2.66 29.41 -23.12
C GLU A 18 -1.26 28.86 -23.42
N VAL A 19 -0.93 28.79 -24.71
CA VAL A 19 0.36 28.31 -25.20
C VAL A 19 1.14 29.49 -25.76
N SER A 20 2.34 29.72 -25.25
CA SER A 20 3.31 30.63 -25.87
C SER A 20 4.20 29.81 -26.80
N GLU A 21 4.24 30.22 -28.08
CA GLU A 21 5.25 29.71 -29.00
C GLU A 21 6.62 30.24 -28.56
N SER A 22 7.61 29.35 -28.50
CA SER A 22 8.97 29.81 -28.24
C SER A 22 9.63 30.27 -29.53
N ASP A 23 10.32 31.41 -29.47
CA ASP A 23 11.16 31.90 -30.57
C ASP A 23 12.40 31.01 -30.80
N ILE A 24 12.69 30.10 -29.86
CA ILE A 24 13.85 29.22 -29.88
C ILE A 24 13.58 28.02 -30.78
N LEU A 25 14.11 28.10 -32.00
CA LEU A 25 14.13 27.00 -32.96
C LEU A 25 15.27 26.04 -32.62
N CYS A 26 14.95 24.83 -32.19
CA CYS A 26 15.95 23.77 -32.10
C CYS A 26 16.05 23.03 -33.45
N LYS A 27 17.24 22.50 -33.77
CA LYS A 27 17.42 21.60 -34.92
C LYS A 27 17.73 20.21 -34.40
N TYR A 28 16.83 19.25 -34.63
CA TYR A 28 17.07 17.85 -34.29
C TYR A 28 17.17 17.02 -35.58
N ARG A 29 18.33 16.38 -35.79
CA ARG A 29 18.65 15.57 -37.00
C ARG A 29 18.37 16.30 -38.31
N GLY A 30 18.73 17.59 -38.39
CA GLY A 30 18.57 18.42 -39.58
C GLY A 30 17.16 18.97 -39.80
N ARG A 31 16.18 18.64 -38.94
CA ARG A 31 14.83 19.22 -38.99
C ARG A 31 14.67 20.29 -37.91
N THR A 32 14.07 21.41 -38.30
CA THR A 32 13.67 22.46 -37.35
C THR A 32 12.50 21.93 -36.51
N HIS A 33 12.60 22.08 -35.20
CA HIS A 33 11.57 21.67 -34.26
C HIS A 33 11.24 22.85 -33.33
N HIS A 34 9.94 23.15 -33.25
CA HIS A 34 9.39 24.22 -32.44
C HIS A 34 9.05 23.67 -31.06
N TYR A 35 9.41 24.40 -30.01
CA TYR A 35 8.95 24.10 -28.66
C TYR A 35 7.77 25.01 -28.31
N ASN A 36 6.71 24.39 -27.83
CA ASN A 36 5.53 25.10 -27.33
C ASN A 36 5.54 24.98 -25.81
N TYR A 37 5.49 26.12 -25.12
CA TYR A 37 5.45 26.15 -23.67
C TYR A 37 4.06 26.60 -23.22
N VAL A 38 3.38 25.75 -22.45
CA VAL A 38 2.14 26.12 -21.79
C VAL A 38 2.48 27.08 -20.66
N ARG A 39 1.71 28.15 -20.47
CA ARG A 39 1.92 29.14 -19.42
C ARG A 39 2.20 28.46 -18.07
N HIS A 40 3.29 28.87 -17.41
CA HIS A 40 3.67 28.31 -16.11
C HIS A 40 2.62 28.65 -15.04
N MET A 41 1.85 27.65 -14.60
CA MET A 41 0.93 27.79 -13.47
C MET A 41 1.70 27.49 -12.17
N PRO A 42 1.77 28.42 -11.21
CA PRO A 42 2.46 28.15 -9.95
C PRO A 42 1.74 27.04 -9.18
N PHE A 43 2.42 25.91 -8.99
CA PHE A 43 1.91 24.83 -8.16
C PHE A 43 2.26 25.10 -6.70
N PRO A 44 1.29 25.16 -5.77
CA PRO A 44 1.58 25.40 -4.36
C PRO A 44 2.35 24.21 -3.78
N GLN A 45 3.50 24.49 -3.19
CA GLN A 45 4.28 23.46 -2.49
C GLN A 45 3.60 23.12 -1.16
N PRO A 46 3.59 21.84 -0.75
CA PRO A 46 3.00 21.42 0.51
C PRO A 46 3.84 21.96 1.69
N GLN A 47 3.16 22.53 2.70
CA GLN A 47 3.81 22.99 3.91
C GLN A 47 4.03 21.81 4.87
N VAL A 48 5.23 21.22 4.84
CA VAL A 48 5.59 20.06 5.66
C VAL A 48 6.64 20.45 6.69
N ALA A 49 6.46 20.03 7.94
CA ALA A 49 7.49 20.09 8.96
C ALA A 49 8.42 18.88 8.82
N LEU A 50 9.71 19.13 8.61
CA LEU A 50 10.73 18.13 8.33
C LEU A 50 11.87 18.24 9.35
N THR A 51 12.54 17.12 9.62
CA THR A 51 13.67 17.07 10.55
C THR A 51 14.87 16.43 9.86
N TYR A 52 16.00 17.13 9.81
CA TYR A 52 17.27 16.59 9.29
C TYR A 52 18.37 16.78 10.33
N ARG A 53 19.01 15.68 10.75
CA ARG A 53 20.08 15.68 11.77
C ARG A 53 19.73 16.47 13.05
N GLY A 54 18.47 16.37 13.50
CA GLY A 54 17.98 17.06 14.70
C GLY A 54 17.55 18.52 14.50
N ALA A 55 17.78 19.11 13.33
CA ALA A 55 17.27 20.44 13.00
C ALA A 55 15.89 20.34 12.34
N THR A 56 14.90 20.99 12.93
CA THR A 56 13.54 21.10 12.38
C THR A 56 13.43 22.28 11.42
N TYR A 57 12.89 22.05 10.24
CA TYR A 57 12.61 23.08 9.23
C TYR A 57 11.25 22.85 8.59
N GLN A 58 10.70 23.89 7.98
CA GLN A 58 9.43 23.86 7.29
C GLN A 58 9.58 24.43 5.89
N THR A 59 8.83 23.91 4.94
CA THR A 59 8.77 24.45 3.57
C THR A 59 7.56 25.37 3.42
N ASN A 60 7.74 26.50 2.75
CA ASN A 60 6.66 27.41 2.39
C ASN A 60 5.89 26.95 1.15
N ARG A 61 4.75 27.59 0.86
CA ARG A 61 3.97 27.39 -0.39
C ARG A 61 4.78 27.67 -1.67
N HIS A 62 5.90 28.38 -1.54
CA HIS A 62 6.83 28.69 -2.62
C HIS A 62 8.05 27.75 -2.66
N GLY A 63 8.12 26.74 -1.81
CA GLY A 63 9.26 25.79 -1.75
C GLY A 63 10.45 26.27 -0.93
N GLU A 64 10.39 27.46 -0.34
CA GLU A 64 11.47 28.03 0.46
C GLU A 64 11.55 27.40 1.85
N ARG A 65 12.78 27.22 2.36
CA ARG A 65 13.04 26.66 3.69
C ARG A 65 12.93 27.73 4.77
N GLN A 66 12.00 27.58 5.69
CA GLN A 66 11.91 28.33 6.94
C GLN A 66 12.44 27.51 8.12
N THR A 67 13.23 28.15 8.98
CA THR A 67 13.63 27.57 10.26
C THR A 67 12.50 27.71 11.27
N VAL A 68 11.98 26.61 11.78
CA VAL A 68 10.95 26.63 12.81
C VAL A 68 11.63 26.82 14.15
N ALA A 69 11.29 27.90 14.88
CA ALA A 69 11.73 28.08 16.26
C ALA A 69 11.31 26.84 17.07
N GLN A 70 12.26 26.23 17.78
CA GLN A 70 12.03 25.00 18.52
C GLN A 70 10.91 25.21 19.54
N ALA A 71 9.71 24.70 19.25
CA ALA A 71 8.64 24.64 20.22
C ALA A 71 9.05 23.64 21.30
N GLU A 72 8.83 24.01 22.58
CA GLU A 72 9.21 23.21 23.72
C GLU A 72 8.73 21.75 23.58
N PRO A 73 9.58 20.77 23.94
CA PRO A 73 9.25 19.37 23.75
C PRO A 73 8.07 18.97 24.64
N LYS A 74 6.86 19.02 24.09
CA LYS A 74 5.69 18.37 24.68
C LYS A 74 6.05 16.91 24.89
N SER A 75 6.03 16.44 26.14
CA SER A 75 6.44 15.09 26.56
C SER A 75 5.80 14.00 25.70
N VAL A 76 6.50 13.60 24.64
CA VAL A 76 6.09 12.59 23.66
C VAL A 76 5.92 11.23 24.33
N PHE A 77 6.67 11.00 25.41
CA PHE A 77 6.68 9.77 26.18
C PHE A 77 5.31 9.50 26.83
N SER A 78 4.68 10.52 27.41
CA SER A 78 3.36 10.40 28.04
C SER A 78 2.23 10.09 27.05
N ALA A 79 2.27 10.70 25.85
CA ALA A 79 1.30 10.45 24.79
C ALA A 79 1.48 9.06 24.17
N PHE A 80 2.74 8.62 24.01
CA PHE A 80 3.08 7.29 23.51
C PHE A 80 2.58 6.19 24.46
N GLN A 81 2.80 6.33 25.76
CA GLN A 81 2.33 5.36 26.77
C GLN A 81 0.81 5.20 26.75
N ARG A 82 0.04 6.30 26.61
CA ARG A 82 -1.42 6.25 26.52
C ARG A 82 -1.89 5.50 25.27
N LYS A 83 -1.32 5.82 24.10
CA LYS A 83 -1.65 5.10 22.86
C LYS A 83 -1.29 3.62 22.92
N LEU A 84 -0.18 3.28 23.57
CA LEU A 84 0.25 1.89 23.72
C LEU A 84 -0.72 1.11 24.62
N ALA A 85 -1.20 1.73 25.71
CA ALA A 85 -2.22 1.17 26.59
C ALA A 85 -3.60 1.04 25.91
N GLU A 86 -3.95 1.92 24.98
CA GLU A 86 -5.18 1.81 24.18
C GLU A 86 -5.09 0.69 23.13
N LEU A 87 -3.90 0.39 22.60
CA LEU A 87 -3.69 -0.64 21.58
C LEU A 87 -3.55 -2.07 22.14
N THR A 88 -3.21 -2.23 23.43
CA THR A 88 -3.06 -3.56 24.05
C THR A 88 -4.31 -4.44 23.98
N PRO A 89 -5.54 -3.98 24.30
CA PRO A 89 -6.73 -4.84 24.21
C PRO A 89 -6.99 -5.31 22.78
N LEU A 90 -6.86 -4.44 21.78
CA LEU A 90 -7.04 -4.77 20.37
C LEU A 90 -5.99 -5.77 19.86
N MET A 91 -4.75 -5.66 20.34
CA MET A 91 -3.70 -6.62 20.05
C MET A 91 -3.98 -8.00 20.65
N ASP A 92 -4.56 -8.05 21.85
CA ASP A 92 -4.92 -9.31 22.49
C ASP A 92 -6.13 -9.98 21.84
N GLU A 93 -7.15 -9.21 21.44
CA GLU A 93 -8.26 -9.70 20.61
C GLU A 93 -7.75 -10.28 19.29
N ARG A 94 -6.86 -9.57 18.59
CA ARG A 94 -6.24 -10.08 17.35
C ARG A 94 -5.50 -11.40 17.58
N ARG A 95 -4.77 -11.54 18.70
CA ARG A 95 -4.07 -12.78 19.06
C ARG A 95 -5.06 -13.92 19.34
N GLN A 96 -6.19 -13.64 19.98
CA GLN A 96 -7.24 -14.63 20.23
C GLN A 96 -7.85 -15.12 18.92
N LEU A 97 -8.23 -14.21 18.02
CA LEU A 97 -8.78 -14.57 16.71
C LEU A 97 -7.80 -15.42 15.88
N LEU A 98 -6.51 -15.10 15.91
CA LEU A 98 -5.50 -15.92 15.23
C LEU A 98 -5.39 -17.33 15.82
N ARG A 99 -5.52 -17.47 17.14
CA ARG A 99 -5.53 -18.79 17.80
C ARG A 99 -6.78 -19.59 17.43
N GLU A 100 -7.94 -18.95 17.37
CA GLU A 100 -9.19 -19.58 16.96
C GLU A 100 -9.14 -20.05 15.50
N ALA A 101 -8.62 -19.20 14.60
CA ALA A 101 -8.41 -19.56 13.21
C ALA A 101 -7.42 -20.72 13.03
N ALA A 102 -6.34 -20.74 13.83
CA ALA A 102 -5.40 -21.85 13.81
C ALA A 102 -6.04 -23.18 14.27
N ARG A 103 -6.88 -23.12 15.33
CA ARG A 103 -7.62 -24.29 15.84
C ARG A 103 -8.61 -24.84 14.81
N SER A 104 -9.41 -23.96 14.20
CA SER A 104 -10.37 -24.40 13.19
C SER A 104 -9.69 -24.97 11.94
N HIS A 105 -8.54 -24.42 11.57
CA HIS A 105 -7.72 -24.96 10.48
C HIS A 105 -7.19 -26.36 10.81
N SER A 106 -6.63 -26.58 12.00
CA SER A 106 -6.16 -27.90 12.43
C SER A 106 -7.29 -28.93 12.46
N GLU A 107 -8.46 -28.56 12.96
CA GLU A 107 -9.64 -29.45 12.97
C GLU A 107 -10.09 -29.81 11.55
N SER A 108 -10.08 -28.85 10.61
CA SER A 108 -10.44 -29.10 9.22
C SER A 108 -9.45 -30.05 8.54
N ILE A 109 -8.15 -29.91 8.82
CA ILE A 109 -7.12 -30.81 8.30
C ILE A 109 -7.35 -32.23 8.84
N GLN A 110 -7.58 -32.37 10.15
CA GLN A 110 -7.85 -33.67 10.77
C GLN A 110 -9.06 -34.36 10.17
N ARG A 111 -10.20 -33.66 10.05
CA ARG A 111 -11.42 -34.22 9.44
C ARG A 111 -11.20 -34.63 7.98
N SER A 112 -10.44 -33.84 7.22
CA SER A 112 -10.11 -34.16 5.83
C SER A 112 -9.24 -35.40 5.71
N LEU A 113 -8.22 -35.54 6.58
CA LEU A 113 -7.36 -36.72 6.63
C LEU A 113 -8.11 -37.97 7.05
N GLU A 114 -8.93 -37.90 8.09
CA GLU A 114 -9.78 -39.01 8.54
C GLU A 114 -10.70 -39.50 7.42
N HIS A 115 -11.34 -38.57 6.70
CA HIS A 115 -12.18 -38.90 5.57
C HIS A 115 -11.38 -39.57 4.44
N ARG A 116 -10.21 -39.03 4.08
CA ARG A 116 -9.34 -39.63 3.05
C ARG A 116 -8.84 -41.02 3.44
N ILE A 117 -8.55 -41.26 4.72
CA ILE A 117 -8.18 -42.57 5.25
C ILE A 117 -9.36 -43.54 5.13
N ALA A 118 -10.58 -43.13 5.48
CA ALA A 118 -11.78 -43.97 5.33
C ALA A 118 -12.00 -44.37 3.87
N VAL A 119 -11.93 -43.41 2.94
CA VAL A 119 -12.07 -43.67 1.49
C VAL A 119 -10.95 -44.58 0.97
N ALA A 120 -9.69 -44.37 1.38
CA ALA A 120 -8.56 -45.21 0.97
C ALA A 120 -8.70 -46.65 1.47
N ARG A 121 -9.26 -46.85 2.68
CA ARG A 121 -9.59 -48.18 3.23
C ARG A 121 -10.66 -48.89 2.40
N GLU A 122 -11.74 -48.20 2.05
CA GLU A 122 -12.81 -48.76 1.21
C GLU A 122 -12.31 -49.15 -0.18
N GLN A 123 -11.39 -48.37 -0.75
CA GLN A 123 -10.79 -48.62 -2.06
C GLN A 123 -9.65 -49.65 -2.03
N GLY A 124 -9.21 -50.09 -0.85
CA GLY A 124 -8.10 -51.04 -0.69
C GLY A 124 -6.73 -50.50 -1.12
N ASN A 125 -6.55 -49.17 -1.15
CA ASN A 125 -5.31 -48.56 -1.65
C ASN A 125 -4.25 -48.45 -0.52
N ALA A 126 -3.46 -49.50 -0.37
CA ALA A 126 -2.50 -49.65 0.72
C ALA A 126 -1.37 -48.59 0.71
N SER A 127 -0.90 -48.15 -0.47
CA SER A 127 0.17 -47.14 -0.57
C SER A 127 -0.31 -45.76 -0.13
N LEU A 128 -1.52 -45.38 -0.52
CA LEU A 128 -2.13 -44.11 -0.10
C LEU A 128 -2.41 -44.09 1.40
N LEU A 129 -2.85 -45.22 1.96
CA LEU A 129 -3.12 -45.35 3.39
C LEU A 129 -1.84 -45.13 4.21
N GLN A 130 -0.72 -45.73 3.80
CA GLN A 130 0.58 -45.53 4.46
C GLN A 130 1.04 -44.07 4.43
N GLN A 131 0.88 -43.40 3.28
CA GLN A 131 1.22 -41.97 3.16
C GLN A 131 0.37 -41.09 4.09
N LEU A 132 -0.94 -41.35 4.19
CA LEU A 132 -1.84 -40.59 5.06
C LEU A 132 -1.57 -40.84 6.55
N GLU A 133 -1.16 -42.05 6.94
CA GLU A 133 -0.74 -42.35 8.32
C GLU A 133 0.57 -41.63 8.68
N ASP A 134 1.50 -41.52 7.74
CA ASP A 134 2.74 -40.77 7.93
C ASP A 134 2.46 -39.26 8.03
N GLU A 135 1.56 -38.71 7.20
CA GLU A 135 1.10 -37.31 7.30
C GLU A 135 0.46 -37.03 8.68
N LEU A 136 -0.34 -37.96 9.19
CA LEU A 136 -0.97 -37.85 10.51
C LEU A 136 0.07 -37.83 11.64
N ARG A 137 1.10 -38.67 11.56
CA ARG A 137 2.20 -38.71 12.55
C ARG A 137 3.04 -37.43 12.56
N GLN A 138 3.18 -36.75 11.42
CA GLN A 138 3.94 -35.49 11.33
C GLN A 138 3.18 -34.30 11.93
N MET A 139 1.86 -34.39 12.04
CA MET A 139 0.99 -33.33 12.54
C MET A 139 0.63 -33.48 14.03
N ALA A 140 0.95 -34.63 14.64
CA ALA A 140 0.77 -34.94 16.07
C ALA A 140 1.97 -34.47 16.91
#